data_AF-A0A0F3RAA4-F1
#
_entry.id   AF-A0A0F3RAA4-F1
#
_cell.length_a   1.000
_cell.length_b   1.000
_cell.length_c   1.000
_cell.angle_alpha   90.00
_cell.angle_beta   90.00
_cell.angle_gamma   90.00
#
_symmetry.space_group_name_H-M   'P 1'
#
loop_
_entity.id
_entity.type
_entity.pdbx_description
1 polymer ?
#
loop_
_entity_poly.entity_id
_entity_poly.type
_entity_poly.pdbx_seq_one_letter_code
_entity_poly.pdbx_strand_id
1 'polypeptide(L)'
;MKDILLGFRKWLGVNPGRLIKIPLIFIKIAAKLGDFLKIGPINSTAYNMLLQLNIADKKDFIDFTSIIPRNLQQCFATEPLTVQSI
;
A
#
# COMPACT_ATOMS: atom_id res chain seq x y z
N MET A 1 0.29 -4.32 -5.73
CA MET A 1 -0.60 -3.33 -5.05
C MET A 1 -2.00 -3.86 -4.76
N LYS A 2 -2.71 -4.48 -5.73
CA LYS A 2 -4.07 -5.04 -5.54
C LYS A 2 -4.18 -5.92 -4.29
N ASP A 3 -3.29 -6.90 -4.14
CA ASP A 3 -3.37 -7.89 -3.06
C ASP A 3 -3.09 -7.27 -1.69
N ILE A 4 -2.25 -6.23 -1.64
CA ILE A 4 -1.98 -5.45 -0.43
C ILE A 4 -3.26 -4.73 0.03
N LEU A 5 -3.96 -4.05 -0.88
CA LEU A 5 -5.21 -3.34 -0.55
C LEU A 5 -6.33 -4.28 -0.12
N LEU A 6 -6.49 -5.42 -0.82
CA LEU A 6 -7.48 -6.42 -0.44
C LEU A 6 -7.14 -7.07 0.91
N GLY A 7 -5.86 -7.33 1.16
CA GLY A 7 -5.35 -7.82 2.44
C GLY A 7 -5.67 -6.88 3.59
N PHE A 8 -5.39 -5.58 3.44
CA PHE A 8 -5.73 -4.58 4.45
C PHE A 8 -7.23 -4.48 4.71
N ARG A 9 -8.09 -4.51 3.67
CA ARG A 9 -9.54 -4.48 3.88
C ARG A 9 -10.04 -5.68 4.68
N LYS A 10 -9.56 -6.88 4.31
CA LYS A 10 -9.89 -8.11 5.04
C LYS A 10 -9.41 -8.04 6.48
N TRP A 11 -8.18 -7.57 6.69
CA TRP A 11 -7.58 -7.40 8.00
C TRP A 11 -8.34 -6.39 8.88
N LEU A 12 -8.85 -5.31 8.30
CA LEU A 12 -9.69 -4.32 8.97
C LEU A 12 -11.14 -4.79 9.23
N GLY A 13 -11.52 -6.00 8.79
CA GLY A 13 -12.91 -6.48 8.88
C GLY A 13 -13.87 -5.75 7.94
N VAL A 14 -13.38 -5.00 6.95
CA VAL A 14 -14.22 -4.23 6.02
C VAL A 14 -14.52 -5.07 4.78
N ASN A 15 -15.77 -5.00 4.30
CA ASN A 15 -16.22 -5.69 3.09
C ASN A 15 -15.26 -5.49 1.89
N PRO A 16 -15.09 -6.49 1.00
CA PRO A 16 -14.27 -6.34 -0.20
C PRO A 16 -14.67 -5.11 -1.00
N GLY A 17 -13.69 -4.24 -1.29
CA GLY A 17 -13.91 -3.04 -2.07
C GLY A 17 -13.93 -3.34 -3.57
N ARG A 18 -14.69 -2.57 -4.34
CA ARG A 18 -14.61 -2.64 -5.80
C ARG A 18 -13.28 -2.05 -6.26
N LEU A 19 -12.58 -2.77 -7.12
CA LEU A 19 -11.35 -2.30 -7.75
C LEU A 19 -11.70 -1.65 -9.09
N ILE A 20 -11.44 -0.36 -9.21
CA ILE A 20 -11.71 0.41 -10.43
C ILE A 20 -10.37 0.73 -11.08
N LYS A 21 -10.26 0.48 -12.38
CA LYS A 21 -9.09 0.89 -13.17
C LYS A 21 -9.29 2.34 -13.60
N ILE A 22 -8.40 3.22 -13.16
CA ILE A 22 -8.42 4.65 -13.51
C ILE A 22 -7.19 4.93 -14.38
N PRO A 23 -7.35 5.56 -15.57
CA PRO A 23 -6.21 5.99 -16.37
C PRO A 23 -5.26 6.91 -15.60
N LEU A 24 -3.95 6.72 -15.76
CA LEU A 24 -2.92 7.46 -15.01
C LEU A 24 -3.01 8.98 -15.19
N ILE A 25 -3.51 9.46 -16.32
CA ILE A 25 -3.68 10.89 -16.57
C ILE A 25 -4.61 11.56 -15.56
N PHE A 26 -5.71 10.90 -15.17
CA PHE A 26 -6.64 11.43 -14.18
C PHE A 26 -6.02 11.46 -12.79
N ILE A 27 -5.27 10.40 -12.43
CA ILE A 27 -4.57 10.33 -11.14
C ILE A 27 -3.50 11.42 -11.06
N LYS A 28 -2.77 11.69 -12.16
CA LYS A 28 -1.77 12.76 -12.23
C LYS A 28 -2.39 14.15 -12.04
N ILE A 29 -3.55 14.41 -12.64
CA ILE A 29 -4.27 15.68 -12.46
C ILE A 29 -4.73 15.81 -11.01
N ALA A 30 -5.32 14.76 -10.43
CA ALA A 30 -5.76 14.75 -9.04
C ALA A 30 -4.59 14.97 -8.05
N ALA A 31 -3.43 14.36 -8.33
CA ALA A 31 -2.21 14.54 -7.54
C ALA A 31 -1.72 16.00 -7.53
N LYS A 32 -1.67 16.65 -8.69
CA LYS A 32 -1.32 18.08 -8.79
C LYS A 32 -2.34 18.98 -8.07
N LEU A 33 -3.62 18.65 -8.17
CA LEU A 33 -4.67 19.38 -7.46
C LEU A 33 -4.53 19.21 -5.94
N GLY A 34 -4.21 18.01 -5.47
CA GLY A 34 -4.01 17.76 -4.05
C GLY A 34 -2.73 18.42 -3.50
N ASP A 35 -1.68 18.59 -4.31
CA ASP A 35 -0.53 19.44 -3.93
C ASP A 35 -0.99 20.89 -3.68
N PHE A 36 -1.81 21.43 -4.58
CA PHE A 36 -2.34 22.80 -4.48
C PHE A 36 -3.28 22.97 -3.28
N LEU A 37 -4.19 22.02 -3.07
CA LEU A 37 -5.17 22.03 -1.98
C LEU A 37 -4.60 21.54 -0.63
N LYS A 38 -3.33 21.10 -0.59
CA LYS A 38 -2.70 20.45 0.57
C LYS A 38 -3.49 19.24 1.11
N ILE A 39 -4.07 18.46 0.19
CA ILE A 39 -4.82 17.24 0.51
C ILE A 39 -3.81 16.10 0.69
N GLY A 40 -3.57 15.72 1.94
CA GLY A 40 -2.48 14.83 2.37
C GLY A 40 -2.21 13.60 1.48
N PRO A 41 -3.18 12.69 1.25
CA PRO A 41 -2.90 11.39 0.63
C PRO A 41 -2.84 11.42 -0.91
N ILE A 42 -3.31 12.47 -1.57
CA ILE A 42 -3.35 12.57 -3.03
C ILE A 42 -2.40 13.68 -3.45
N ASN A 43 -1.15 13.33 -3.74
CA ASN A 43 -0.11 14.31 -4.05
C ASN A 43 0.86 13.77 -5.10
N SER A 44 1.65 14.64 -5.71
CA SER A 44 2.57 14.25 -6.80
C SER A 44 3.65 13.27 -6.31
N THR A 45 4.06 13.35 -5.05
CA THR A 45 5.05 12.44 -4.46
C THR A 45 4.54 11.01 -4.41
N ALA A 46 3.34 10.80 -3.86
CA ALA A 46 2.70 9.49 -3.79
C ALA A 46 2.45 8.90 -5.19
N TYR A 47 2.02 9.74 -6.14
CA TYR A 47 1.88 9.32 -7.55
C TYR A 47 3.20 8.77 -8.12
N ASN A 48 4.31 9.48 -7.93
CA ASN A 48 5.61 9.05 -8.45
C ASN A 48 6.11 7.76 -7.77
N MET A 49 5.96 7.64 -6.46
CA MET A 49 6.37 6.44 -5.72
C MET A 49 5.59 5.19 -6.15
N LEU A 50 4.31 5.34 -6.50
CA LEU A 50 3.47 4.23 -6.97
C LEU A 50 3.79 3.79 -8.40
N LEU A 51 4.40 4.66 -9.22
CA LEU A 51 4.87 4.31 -10.57
C LEU A 51 6.19 3.52 -10.54
N GLN A 52 6.96 3.67 -9.48
CA GLN A 52 8.24 2.98 -9.34
C GLN A 52 8.04 1.51 -8.93
N LEU A 53 8.91 0.65 -9.45
CA LEU A 53 8.96 -0.74 -9.01
C LEU A 53 9.64 -0.81 -7.63
N ASN A 54 8.83 -0.87 -6.58
CA ASN A 54 9.31 -0.96 -5.20
C ASN A 54 9.59 -2.43 -4.80
N ILE A 55 10.44 -3.12 -5.56
CA ILE A 55 10.88 -4.48 -5.27
C ILE A 55 12.40 -4.47 -5.19
N ALA A 56 12.93 -4.94 -4.07
CA ALA A 56 14.36 -5.17 -3.87
C ALA A 56 14.62 -6.66 -3.67
N ASP A 57 15.82 -7.11 -4.05
CA ASP A 57 16.27 -8.43 -3.66
C ASP A 57 16.53 -8.45 -2.14
N LYS A 58 16.02 -9.48 -1.48
CA LYS A 58 16.17 -9.68 -0.04
C LYS A 58 17.45 -10.45 0.30
N LYS A 59 18.16 -11.02 -0.69
CA LYS A 59 19.33 -11.86 -0.47
C LYS A 59 20.41 -11.12 0.33
N ASP A 60 20.84 -9.96 -0.15
CA ASP A 60 21.91 -9.19 0.51
C ASP A 60 21.54 -8.77 1.94
N PHE A 61 20.26 -8.42 2.15
CA PHE A 61 19.75 -8.10 3.48
C PHE A 61 19.79 -9.31 4.42
N ILE A 62 19.37 -10.49 3.95
CA ILE A 62 19.39 -11.73 4.74
C ILE A 62 20.84 -12.15 5.02
N ASP A 63 21.70 -12.11 4.01
CA ASP A 63 23.11 -12.50 4.14
C ASP A 63 23.85 -11.58 5.14
N PHE A 64 23.52 -10.29 5.17
CA PHE A 64 24.12 -9.32 6.09
C PHE A 64 23.56 -9.40 7.53
N THR A 65 22.24 -9.58 7.69
CA THR A 65 21.59 -9.48 9.01
C THR A 65 21.22 -10.80 9.64
N SER A 66 21.20 -11.90 8.86
CA SER A 66 20.54 -13.17 9.20
C SER A 66 19.05 -13.07 9.54
N ILE A 67 18.40 -11.93 9.27
CA ILE A 67 16.96 -11.73 9.50
C ILE A 67 16.18 -12.13 8.25
N ILE A 68 15.24 -13.06 8.41
CA ILE A 68 14.31 -13.47 7.36
C ILE A 68 13.02 -12.63 7.49
N PRO A 69 12.74 -11.69 6.56
CA PRO A 69 11.52 -10.90 6.63
C PRO A 69 10.29 -11.77 6.41
N ARG A 70 9.27 -11.61 7.27
CA ARG A 70 7.96 -12.25 7.12
C ARG A 70 7.21 -11.65 5.94
N ASN A 71 6.36 -12.47 5.30
CA ASN A 71 5.48 -11.96 4.27
C ASN A 71 4.27 -11.23 4.90
N LEU A 72 3.71 -10.28 4.16
CA LEU A 72 2.61 -9.44 4.65
C LEU A 72 1.36 -10.27 5.03
N GLN A 73 1.09 -11.34 4.28
CA GLN A 73 -0.06 -12.22 4.49
C GLN A 73 0.05 -12.99 5.82
N GLN A 74 1.26 -13.40 6.22
CA GLN A 74 1.54 -13.98 7.53
C GLN A 74 1.25 -12.95 8.63
N CYS A 75 1.69 -11.70 8.45
CA CYS A 75 1.43 -10.65 9.42
C CYS A 75 -0.07 -10.40 9.61
N PHE A 76 -0.85 -10.36 8.52
CA PHE A 76 -2.31 -10.22 8.61
C PHE A 76 -2.99 -11.38 9.37
N ALA A 77 -2.40 -12.57 9.35
CA ALA A 77 -2.97 -13.74 10.04
C ALA A 77 -2.57 -13.79 11.52
N THR A 78 -1.36 -13.33 11.88
CA THR A 78 -0.84 -13.45 13.24
C THR A 78 -1.14 -12.25 14.12
N GLU A 79 -1.35 -11.07 13.53
CA GLU A 79 -1.59 -9.82 14.25
C GLU A 79 -2.99 -9.29 13.91
N PRO A 80 -4.08 -9.87 14.44
CA PRO A 80 -5.44 -9.40 14.13
C PRO A 80 -5.66 -7.96 14.62
N LEU A 81 -6.58 -7.23 13.99
CA LEU A 81 -6.95 -5.89 14.43
C LEU A 81 -7.43 -5.94 15.89
N THR A 82 -6.68 -5.32 16.80
CA THR A 82 -6.95 -5.34 18.26
C THR A 82 -7.82 -4.18 18.74
N VAL A 83 -7.95 -3.13 17.93
CA VAL A 83 -8.87 -2.02 18.19
C VAL A 83 -10.20 -2.36 17.53
N GLN A 84 -11.28 -2.39 18.31
CA GLN A 84 -12.64 -2.58 17.77
C GLN A 84 -12.89 -1.50 16.70
N SER A 85 -13.07 -1.93 15.45
CA SER A 85 -13.55 -1.07 14.38
C SER A 85 -14.99 -0.67 14.70
N ILE A 86 -15.19 0.63 14.93
CA ILE A 86 -16.49 1.27 15.20
C ILE A 86 -17.46 1.03 14.03
#